data_AF-A0A085FPA5-F1
#
_entry.id   AF-A0A085FPA5-F1
#
_cell.length_a   1.000
_cell.length_b   1.000
_cell.length_c   1.000
_cell.angle_alpha   90.00
_cell.angle_beta   90.00
_cell.angle_gamma   90.00
#
_symmetry.space_group_name_H-M   'P 1'
#
loop_
_entity.id
_entity.type
_entity.pdbx_description
1 polymer ?
#
loop_
_entity_poly.entity_id
_entity_poly.type
_entity_poly.pdbx_seq_one_letter_code
_entity_poly.pdbx_strand_id
1 'polypeptide(L)'
;MKPTDPDTITPADQAKLIAVYMRLCPDDQVTDDDPRRSVIAAEILDVGRAPSITAALEVIEYWRQPAAWAIEFVSSVRRSVGRMKLQAN
;
A
#
# COMPACT_ATOMS: atom_id res chain seq x y z
N MET A 1 -3.62 14.27 3.59
CA MET A 1 -3.30 13.77 2.24
C MET A 1 -4.61 13.42 1.56
N LYS A 2 -4.80 13.73 0.26
CA LYS A 2 -5.99 13.22 -0.46
C LYS A 2 -5.72 11.75 -0.80
N PRO A 3 -6.63 10.81 -0.49
CA PRO A 3 -6.47 9.41 -0.88
C PRO A 3 -6.23 9.27 -2.38
N THR A 4 -5.36 8.35 -2.77
CA THR A 4 -5.13 8.04 -4.18
C THR A 4 -6.38 7.41 -4.78
N ASP A 5 -6.79 7.89 -5.94
CA ASP A 5 -7.85 7.27 -6.73
C ASP A 5 -7.32 5.96 -7.37
N PRO A 6 -7.85 4.78 -7.01
CA PRO A 6 -7.37 3.50 -7.51
C PRO A 6 -7.32 3.39 -9.03
N ASP A 7 -8.25 4.06 -9.72
CA ASP A 7 -8.40 3.99 -11.18
C ASP A 7 -7.30 4.79 -11.91
N THR A 8 -6.54 5.62 -11.18
CA THR A 8 -5.42 6.39 -11.73
C THR A 8 -4.10 5.62 -11.74
N ILE A 9 -4.04 4.46 -11.07
CA ILE A 9 -2.82 3.64 -10.98
C ILE A 9 -2.77 2.69 -12.16
N THR A 10 -1.68 2.73 -12.94
CA THR A 10 -1.52 1.82 -14.08
C THR A 10 -1.52 0.35 -13.64
N PRO A 11 -1.99 -0.61 -14.46
CA PRO A 11 -1.96 -2.03 -14.10
C PRO A 11 -0.56 -2.53 -13.72
N ALA A 12 0.48 -2.02 -14.39
CA ALA A 12 1.88 -2.36 -14.11
C ALA A 12 2.33 -1.87 -12.72
N ASP A 13 1.92 -0.68 -12.31
CA ASP A 13 2.22 -0.16 -10.97
C ASP A 13 1.36 -0.82 -9.90
N GLN A 14 0.08 -1.12 -10.18
CA GLN A 14 -0.76 -1.92 -9.29
C GLN A 14 -0.11 -3.27 -8.98
N ALA A 15 0.38 -3.99 -9.98
CA ALA A 15 1.07 -5.27 -9.78
C ALA A 15 2.31 -5.14 -8.86
N LYS A 16 3.10 -4.07 -9.00
CA LYS A 16 4.24 -3.81 -8.11
C LYS A 16 3.79 -3.55 -6.67
N LEU A 17 2.75 -2.73 -6.49
CA LEU A 17 2.23 -2.37 -5.17
C LEU A 17 1.60 -3.58 -4.46
N ILE A 18 0.86 -4.42 -5.19
CA ILE A 18 0.32 -5.68 -4.69
C ILE A 18 1.44 -6.65 -4.31
N ALA A 19 2.52 -6.73 -5.07
CA ALA A 19 3.67 -7.56 -4.70
C ALA A 19 4.31 -7.11 -3.37
N VAL A 20 4.29 -5.80 -3.05
CA VAL A 20 4.73 -5.30 -1.75
C VAL A 20 3.78 -5.76 -0.64
N TYR A 21 2.47 -5.63 -0.86
CA TYR A 21 1.44 -6.06 0.09
C TYR A 21 1.55 -7.56 0.39
N MET A 22 1.52 -8.42 -0.64
CA MET A 22 1.53 -9.88 -0.47
C MET A 22 2.80 -10.40 0.20
N ARG A 23 3.93 -9.69 0.06
CA ARG A 23 5.16 -10.02 0.80
C ARG A 23 5.04 -9.71 2.30
N LEU A 24 4.32 -8.65 2.67
CA LEU A 24 4.15 -8.22 4.05
C LEU A 24 2.95 -8.89 4.74
N CYS A 25 1.98 -9.37 3.95
CA CYS A 25 0.76 -10.04 4.37
C CYS A 25 0.69 -11.44 3.71
N PRO A 26 1.57 -12.39 4.05
CA PRO A 26 1.63 -13.69 3.36
C PRO A 26 0.34 -14.51 3.50
N ASP A 27 -0.45 -14.28 4.54
CA ASP A 27 -1.70 -15.00 4.79
C ASP A 27 -2.94 -14.37 4.10
N ASP A 28 -2.83 -13.16 3.52
CA ASP A 28 -3.90 -12.50 2.74
C ASP A 28 -3.48 -12.40 1.27
N GLN A 29 -3.72 -13.48 0.53
CA GLN A 29 -3.38 -13.58 -0.89
C GLN A 29 -4.38 -12.79 -1.74
N VAL A 30 -3.85 -11.96 -2.65
CA VAL A 30 -4.64 -11.13 -3.58
C VAL A 30 -4.42 -11.63 -5.00
N THR A 31 -5.43 -12.25 -5.59
CA THR A 31 -5.36 -12.73 -6.99
C THR A 31 -5.60 -11.58 -7.98
N ASP A 32 -5.44 -11.85 -9.28
CA ASP A 32 -5.63 -10.82 -10.31
C ASP A 32 -7.10 -10.38 -10.45
N ASP A 33 -8.04 -11.28 -10.13
CA ASP A 33 -9.50 -11.00 -10.15
C ASP A 33 -10.03 -10.51 -8.79
N ASP A 34 -9.18 -10.31 -7.78
CA ASP A 34 -9.62 -9.86 -6.46
C ASP A 34 -10.16 -8.42 -6.56
N PRO A 35 -11.44 -8.17 -6.20
CA PRO A 35 -12.04 -6.84 -6.32
C PRO A 35 -11.39 -5.80 -5.40
N ARG A 36 -10.64 -6.24 -4.37
CA ARG A 36 -9.90 -5.35 -3.45
C ARG A 36 -8.59 -4.87 -4.04
N ARG A 37 -8.10 -5.48 -5.14
CA ARG A 37 -6.75 -5.28 -5.66
C ARG A 37 -6.41 -3.82 -5.95
N SER A 38 -7.30 -3.09 -6.64
CA SER A 38 -7.07 -1.69 -6.97
C SER A 38 -7.01 -0.82 -5.72
N VAL A 39 -7.91 -1.07 -4.76
CA VAL A 39 -7.99 -0.37 -3.48
C VAL A 39 -6.75 -0.62 -2.62
N ILE A 40 -6.33 -1.88 -2.48
CA ILE A 40 -5.10 -2.24 -1.75
C ILE A 40 -3.88 -1.57 -2.40
N ALA A 41 -3.78 -1.57 -3.73
CA ALA A 41 -2.68 -0.89 -4.41
C ALA A 41 -2.64 0.62 -4.09
N ALA A 42 -3.80 1.28 -4.06
CA ALA A 42 -3.90 2.69 -3.68
C ALA A 42 -3.48 2.94 -2.23
N GLU A 43 -3.92 2.11 -1.29
CA GLU A 43 -3.55 2.20 0.13
C GLU A 43 -2.03 2.03 0.32
N ILE A 44 -1.41 1.05 -0.35
CA ILE A 44 0.05 0.85 -0.31
C ILE A 44 0.79 2.06 -0.86
N LEU A 45 0.28 2.67 -1.93
CA LEU A 45 0.86 3.87 -2.51
C LEU A 45 0.73 5.07 -1.56
N ASP A 46 -0.43 5.24 -0.92
CA ASP A 46 -0.68 6.31 0.06
C ASP A 46 0.21 6.16 1.30
N VAL A 47 0.33 4.96 1.87
CA VAL A 47 1.28 4.66 2.96
C VAL A 47 2.72 5.02 2.54
N GLY A 48 3.11 4.62 1.33
CA GLY A 48 4.43 4.86 0.79
C GLY A 48 4.75 6.33 0.57
N ARG A 49 3.77 7.13 0.15
CA ARG A 49 3.90 8.56 -0.16
C ARG A 49 3.57 9.50 1.00
N ALA A 50 3.02 8.98 2.10
CA ALA A 50 2.60 9.80 3.23
C ALA A 50 3.76 10.69 3.76
N PRO A 51 3.49 11.92 4.19
CA PRO A 51 4.54 12.86 4.62
C PRO A 51 5.22 12.46 5.95
N SER A 52 4.55 11.64 6.77
CA SER A 52 5.04 11.21 8.07
C SER A 52 4.60 9.77 8.38
N ILE A 53 5.20 9.17 9.41
CA ILE A 53 4.77 7.85 9.92
C ILE A 53 3.34 7.93 10.45
N THR A 54 2.97 8.98 11.18
CA THR A 54 1.60 9.18 11.68
C THR A 54 0.59 9.21 10.53
N ALA A 55 0.86 10.00 9.49
CA ALA A 55 -0.03 10.06 8.32
C ALA A 55 -0.12 8.71 7.58
N ALA A 56 0.95 7.92 7.59
CA ALA A 56 0.95 6.59 6.99
C ALA A 56 0.16 5.57 7.84
N LEU A 57 0.16 5.71 9.17
CA LEU A 57 -0.64 4.89 10.08
C LEU A 57 -2.14 5.21 9.94
N GLU A 58 -2.51 6.48 9.73
CA GLU A 58 -3.89 6.90 9.47
C GLU A 58 -4.47 6.20 8.23
N VAL A 59 -3.67 5.99 7.18
CA VAL A 59 -4.11 5.29 5.96
C VAL A 59 -4.58 3.86 6.24
N ILE A 60 -3.99 3.16 7.21
CA ILE A 60 -4.33 1.76 7.53
C ILE A 60 -5.09 1.60 8.85
N GLU A 61 -5.55 2.71 9.46
CA GLU A 61 -6.16 2.68 10.79
C GLU A 61 -7.38 1.75 10.85
N TYR A 62 -8.21 1.73 9.79
CA TYR A 62 -9.40 0.87 9.72
C TYR A 62 -9.08 -0.62 9.57
N TRP A 63 -7.82 -1.01 9.34
CA TRP A 63 -7.40 -2.41 9.30
C TRP A 63 -7.40 -3.03 10.71
N ARG A 64 -7.42 -2.20 11.76
CA ARG A 64 -7.51 -2.60 13.18
C ARG A 64 -6.44 -3.61 13.60
N GLN A 65 -5.25 -3.47 13.05
CA GLN A 65 -4.10 -4.32 13.37
C GLN A 65 -3.40 -3.86 14.66
N PRO A 66 -2.66 -4.74 15.35
CA PRO A 66 -1.86 -4.36 16.51
C PRO A 66 -0.86 -3.24 16.17
N ALA A 67 -0.66 -2.28 17.07
CA ALA A 67 0.19 -1.11 16.83
C ALA A 67 1.63 -1.48 16.42
N ALA A 68 2.22 -2.49 17.06
CA ALA A 68 3.56 -2.97 16.73
C ALA A 68 3.63 -3.46 15.26
N TRP A 69 2.65 -4.25 14.84
CA TRP A 69 2.55 -4.73 13.46
C TRP A 69 2.37 -3.56 12.48
N ALA A 70 1.47 -2.61 12.79
CA ALA A 70 1.18 -1.48 11.91
C ALA A 70 2.42 -0.60 11.66
N ILE A 71 3.24 -0.37 12.70
CA ILE A 71 4.49 0.38 12.59
C ILE A 71 5.50 -0.34 11.69
N GLU A 72 5.65 -1.66 11.84
CA GLU A 72 6.56 -2.46 11.01
C GLU A 72 6.11 -2.53 9.55
N PHE A 73 4.80 -2.71 9.33
CA PHE A 73 4.18 -2.71 8.01
C PHE A 73 4.42 -1.37 7.30
N VAL A 74 4.03 -0.25 7.92
CA VAL A 74 4.22 1.10 7.37
C VAL A 74 5.67 1.38 7.04
N SER A 75 6.59 1.05 7.96
CA SER A 75 8.03 1.28 7.76
C SER A 75 8.57 0.47 6.58
N SER A 76 8.05 -0.74 6.36
CA SER A 76 8.48 -1.62 5.28
C SER A 76 7.88 -1.22 3.93
N VAL A 77 6.61 -0.81 3.90
CA VAL A 77 5.96 -0.23 2.71
C VAL A 77 6.70 1.01 2.26
N ARG A 78 6.94 1.97 3.16
CA ARG A 78 7.64 3.23 2.85
C ARG A 78 9.03 3.01 2.25
N ARG A 79 9.83 2.11 2.84
CA ARG A 79 11.15 1.74 2.30
C ARG A 79 11.06 1.12 0.91
N SER A 80 10.02 0.34 0.65
CA SER A 80 9.84 -0.37 -0.63
C SER A 80 9.38 0.59 -1.72
N VAL A 81 8.30 1.33 -1.46
CA VAL A 81 7.74 2.33 -2.39
C VAL A 81 8.74 3.44 -2.68
N GLY A 82 9.48 3.92 -1.68
CA GLY A 82 10.52 4.94 -1.87
C GLY A 82 11.68 4.53 -2.79
N ARG A 83 11.82 3.23 -3.08
CA ARG A 83 12.82 2.69 -4.03
C ARG A 83 12.20 2.26 -5.36
N MET A 84 10.87 2.30 -5.48
CA MET A 84 10.16 1.87 -6.69
C MET A 84 10.19 2.96 -7.76
N LYS A 85 10.41 2.53 -9.00
CA LYS A 85 10.12 3.34 -10.19
C LYS A 85 8.68 3.08 -10.60
N LEU A 86 7.78 3.92 -10.11
CA LEU A 86 6.39 3.95 -10.52
C LEU A 86 6.25 4.86 -11.74
N GLN A 87 5.42 4.47 -12.69
CA GLN A 87 5.12 5.25 -13.90
C GLN A 87 4.08 6.35 -13.63
N ALA A 88 3.44 6.35 -12.47
CA ALA A 88 2.33 7.23 -12.12
C ALA A 88 2.61 8.71 -12.43
N ASN A 89 1.73 9.26 -13.29
CA ASN A 89 1.54 10.67 -13.65
C ASN A 89 1.44 11.61 -12.45
#